data_AF-A0A1J4VGZ9-F1
#
_entry.id   AF-A0A1J4VGZ9-F1
#
_cell.length_a   1.000
_cell.length_b   1.000
_cell.length_c   1.000
_cell.angle_alpha   90.00
_cell.angle_beta   90.00
_cell.angle_gamma   90.00
#
_symmetry.space_group_name_H-M   'P 1'
#
loop_
_entity.id
_entity.type
_entity.pdbx_description
1 polymer ?
#
loop_
_entity_poly.entity_id
_entity_poly.type
_entity_poly.pdbx_seq_one_letter_code
_entity_poly.pdbx_strand_id
1 'polypeptide(L)' 'MNKAAIIYFSLTGNTEKIANRIGRKLEAEGKNVERIRLSEEKNHSFLGNALRALFKIKGKIKGVNLNLIA' A
#
# COMPACT_ATOMS: atom_id res chain seq x y z
N MET A 1 -0.36 13.06 -15.50
CA MET A 1 0.15 11.71 -15.16
C MET A 1 -0.57 11.19 -13.94
N ASN A 2 -1.33 10.10 -14.06
CA ASN A 2 -1.97 9.48 -12.90
C ASN A 2 -0.90 8.81 -12.03
N LYS A 3 -0.76 9.31 -10.80
CA LYS A 3 0.11 8.71 -9.78
C LYS A 3 -0.67 7.64 -9.02
N ALA A 4 -0.03 6.51 -8.75
CA ALA A 4 -0.58 5.44 -7.92
C ALA A 4 0.39 5.14 -6.77
N ALA A 5 -0.14 4.84 -5.59
CA ALA A 5 0.65 4.41 -4.45
C ALA A 5 0.22 3.01 -4.01
N ILE A 6 1.18 2.11 -3.84
CA ILE A 6 0.98 0.77 -3.29
C ILE A 6 1.60 0.75 -1.90
N ILE A 7 0.74 0.71 -0.90
CA ILE A 7 1.16 0.61 0.49
C ILE A 7 0.92 -0.82 0.95
N TYR A 8 1.96 -1.45 1.48
CA TYR A 8 1.88 -2.86 1.88
C TYR A 8 2.73 -3.16 3.11
N PHE A 9 2.31 -4.19 3.84
CA PHE A 9 3.04 -4.77 4.96
C PHE A 9 3.39 -6.23 4.63
N SER A 10 4.61 -6.65 4.94
CA SER A 10 5.11 -7.98 4.59
C SER A 10 6.09 -8.49 5.64
N LEU A 11 5.70 -9.56 6.35
CA LEU A 11 6.56 -10.30 7.28
C LEU A 11 7.46 -11.29 6.56
N THR A 12 6.89 -12.01 5.58
CA THR A 12 7.52 -13.18 4.93
C THR A 12 7.87 -12.94 3.47
N GLY A 13 7.66 -11.73 2.94
CA GLY A 13 7.94 -11.38 1.54
C GLY A 13 6.81 -11.68 0.55
N ASN A 14 5.77 -12.42 0.95
CA ASN A 14 4.66 -12.75 0.04
C ASN A 14 3.85 -11.52 -0.40
N THR A 15 3.52 -10.63 0.53
CA THR A 15 2.80 -9.39 0.21
C THR A 15 3.64 -8.45 -0.65
N GLU A 16 4.97 -8.48 -0.49
CA GLU A 16 5.90 -7.71 -1.31
C GLU A 16 5.91 -8.20 -2.78
N LYS A 17 5.88 -9.52 -3.01
CA LYS A 17 5.74 -10.07 -4.36
C LYS A 17 4.44 -9.63 -5.03
N ILE A 18 3.33 -9.61 -4.27
CA ILE A 18 2.02 -9.16 -4.77
C ILE A 18 2.06 -7.66 -5.10
N ALA A 19 2.58 -6.83 -4.18
CA ALA A 19 2.73 -5.40 -4.39
C ALA A 19 3.57 -5.07 -5.63
N ASN A 20 4.66 -5.82 -5.84
CA ASN A 20 5.50 -5.68 -7.03
C ASN A 20 4.76 -6.06 -8.31
N ARG A 21 3.98 -7.14 -8.29
CA ARG A 21 3.19 -7.58 -9.46
C ARG A 21 2.10 -6.57 -9.83
N ILE A 22 1.41 -6.01 -8.83
CA ILE A 22 0.41 -4.95 -9.04
C ILE A 22 1.09 -3.70 -9.61
N GLY A 23 2.22 -3.30 -9.03
CA GLY A 23 2.94 -2.11 -9.49
C GLY A 23 3.41 -2.21 -10.94
N ARG A 24 3.93 -3.38 -11.36
CA ARG A 24 4.32 -3.61 -12.76
C ARG A 24 3.14 -3.47 -13.73
N LYS A 25 1.94 -3.93 -13.35
CA LYS A 25 0.74 -3.74 -14.18
C LYS A 25 0.38 -2.26 -14.32
N LEU A 26 0.39 -1.52 -13.21
CA LEU A 26 0.08 -0.08 -13.21
C LEU A 26 1.14 0.74 -13.97
N GLU A 27 2.41 0.37 -13.87
CA GLU A 27 3.51 0.97 -14.67
C GLU A 27 3.30 0.72 -16.18
N ALA A 28 2.87 -0.49 -16.56
CA ALA A 28 2.54 -0.82 -17.95
C ALA A 28 1.32 -0.02 -18.48
N GLU A 29 0.40 0.39 -17.60
CA GLU A 29 -0.71 1.30 -17.91
C GLU A 29 -0.27 2.79 -17.97
N GLY A 30 1.03 3.08 -17.87
CA GLY A 30 1.58 4.44 -17.91
C GLY A 30 1.41 5.23 -16.61
N LYS A 31 1.08 4.55 -15.49
CA LYS A 31 1.00 5.20 -14.17
C LYS A 31 2.38 5.30 -13.55
N ASN A 32 2.63 6.39 -12.84
CA ASN A 32 3.82 6.51 -11.99
C ASN A 32 3.50 5.88 -10.63
N VAL A 33 4.17 4.78 -10.30
CA VAL A 33 3.86 3.95 -9.13
C VAL A 33 4.88 4.15 -8.01
N GLU A 34 4.41 4.61 -6.87
CA GLU A 34 5.17 4.67 -5.62
C GLU A 34 4.87 3.41 -4.77
N ARG A 35 5.89 2.72 -4.28
CA ARG A 35 5.75 1.55 -3.42
C ARG A 35 6.24 1.89 -2.02
N ILE A 36 5.35 1.78 -1.03
CA ILE A 36 5.62 2.13 0.36
C ILE A 36 5.51 0.85 1.20
N ARG A 37 6.67 0.30 1.58
CA ARG A 37 6.73 -0.81 2.53
C ARG A 37 6.58 -0.27 3.94
N LEU A 38 5.64 -0.83 4.68
CA LEU A 38 5.43 -0.51 6.09
C LEU A 38 6.39 -1.36 6.93
N SER A 39 7.15 -0.71 7.80
CA SER A 39 8.01 -1.36 8.78
C SER A 39 7.16 -1.98 9.89
N GLU A 40 7.58 -3.15 10.37
CA GLU A 40 7.01 -3.75 11.57
C GLU A 40 7.51 -3.00 12.81
N GLU A 41 6.60 -2.55 13.67
CA GLU A 41 6.96 -2.29 15.06
C GLU A 41 6.69 -3.55 15.87
N LYS A 42 7.76 -4.05 16.51
CA LYS A 42 7.79 -5.32 17.27
C LYS A 42 6.70 -5.46 18.35
N ASN A 43 6.02 -4.37 18.71
CA ASN A 43 5.02 -4.32 19.78
C ASN A 43 3.58 -4.10 19.31
N HIS A 44 3.32 -4.09 18.00
CA HIS A 44 1.97 -3.88 17.45
C HIS A 44 1.48 -5.12 16.71
N SER A 45 0.22 -5.48 16.93
CA SER A 45 -0.46 -6.52 16.15
C SER A 45 -0.51 -6.13 14.66
N PHE A 46 -0.69 -7.11 13.78
CA PHE A 46 -0.85 -6.88 12.33
C PHE A 46 -1.89 -5.80 12.03
N LEU A 47 -3.05 -5.84 12.71
CA LEU A 47 -4.10 -4.83 12.63
C LEU A 47 -3.64 -3.46 13.14
N GLY A 48 -2.89 -3.41 14.23
CA GLY A 48 -2.32 -2.17 14.77
C GLY A 48 -1.34 -1.52 13.78
N ASN A 49 -0.47 -2.31 13.14
CA ASN A 49 0.44 -1.85 12.11
C ASN A 49 -0.31 -1.39 10.84
N ALA A 50 -1.35 -2.11 10.42
CA ALA A 50 -2.18 -1.75 9.26
C ALA A 50 -2.98 -0.45 9.49
N LEU A 51 -3.62 -0.29 10.65
CA LEU A 51 -4.37 0.91 11.02
C LEU A 51 -3.44 2.12 11.14
N ARG A 52 -2.31 1.98 11.84
CA ARG A 52 -1.33 3.05 11.97
C ARG A 52 -0.80 3.51 10.61
N ALA A 53 -0.54 2.58 9.71
CA ALA A 53 -0.18 2.92 8.34
C ALA A 53 -1.28 3.72 7.65
N LEU A 54 -2.52 3.24 7.70
CA LEU A 54 -3.66 3.95 7.15
C LEU A 54 -3.77 5.38 7.70
N PHE A 55 -3.58 5.57 9.01
CA PHE A 55 -3.60 6.88 9.67
C PHE A 55 -2.41 7.78 9.31
N LYS A 56 -1.19 7.22 9.17
CA LYS A 56 -0.02 7.97 8.66
C LYS A 56 -0.27 8.55 7.28
N ILE A 57 -1.06 7.85 6.47
CA ILE A 57 -1.34 8.24 5.09
C ILE A 57 -2.65 9.07 5.02
N LYS A 58 -3.53 8.99 6.03
CA LYS A 58 -4.77 9.79 6.15
C LYS A 58 -4.51 11.31 6.13
N GLY A 59 -3.37 11.77 6.62
CA GLY A 59 -2.95 13.18 6.49
C GLY A 59 -2.50 13.58 5.08
N LYS A 60 -2.17 12.62 4.21
CA LYS A 60 -1.71 12.82 2.83
C LYS A 60 -2.74 12.41 1.76
N ILE A 61 -3.78 11.68 2.12
CA ILE A 61 -4.86 11.25 1.22
C ILE A 61 -6.07 12.16 1.42
N LYS A 62 -6.35 13.02 0.43
CA LYS A 62 -7.56 13.88 0.42
C LYS A 62 -8.87 13.12 0.15
N GLY A 63 -8.79 11.86 -0.27
CA GLY A 63 -9.96 11.01 -0.49
C GLY A 63 -9.55 9.58 -0.82
N VAL A 64 -10.12 8.62 -0.11
CA VAL A 64 -10.00 7.19 -0.44
C VAL A 64 -11.30 6.80 -1.15
N ASN A 65 -11.25 6.53 -2.44
CA ASN A 65 -12.38 5.93 -3.14
C ASN A 65 -12.21 4.40 -3.09
N LEU A 66 -12.86 3.78 -2.10
CA LEU A 66 -12.95 2.33 -1.98
C LEU A 66 -14.11 1.84 -2.84
N ASN A 67 -13.93 1.79 -4.16
CA ASN A 67 -14.75 0.90 -4.98
C ASN A 67 -14.29 -0.53 -4.70
N LEU A 68 -14.72 -1.09 -3.56
CA LEU A 68 -14.72 -2.54 -3.36
C LEU A 68 -15.73 -3.11 -4.36
N ILE A 69 -15.23 -3.72 -5.42
CA ILE A 69 -16.03 -4.62 -6.24
C ILE A 69 -16.27 -5.85 -5.35
N ALA A 70 -17.50 -5.99 -4.87
CA ALA A 70 -18.02 -7.16 -4.18
C ALA A 70 -18.16 -8.34 -5.15
#